data_AF-A0ABD2G5N3-F1
#
_entry.id   AF-A0ABD2G5N3-F1
#
_cell.length_a   1.000
_cell.length_b   1.000
_cell.length_c   1.000
_cell.angle_alpha   90.00
_cell.angle_beta   90.00
_cell.angle_gamma   90.00
#
_symmetry.space_group_name_H-M   'P 1'
#
loop_
_entity.id
_entity.type
_entity.pdbx_description
1 polymer ?
#
loop_
_entity_poly.entity_id
_entity_poly.type
_entity_poly.pdbx_seq_one_letter_code
_entity_poly.pdbx_strand_id
1 'polypeptide(L)'
;MFIYLSKKIAIPNNIHLKCVSWNKDQGFIACGGDDGLLRVLKLESQTDDAKLKGLAAPSNLSMNQTLEGHSGAVQVVTWNEQYEKLTTSDQNGLIIVWMLYKGAWYEEMINNRNKSVVRSMSWNADGQKDLHRV
;
A
#
# COMPACT_ATOMS: atom_id res chain seq x y z
N MET A 1 10.23 -23.61 -16.87
CA MET A 1 9.07 -23.86 -15.99
C MET A 1 8.82 -22.60 -15.20
N PHE A 2 7.72 -21.89 -15.48
CA PHE A 2 7.36 -20.69 -14.72
C PHE A 2 6.42 -21.14 -13.60
N ILE A 3 6.83 -20.93 -12.36
CA ILE A 3 5.98 -21.18 -11.18
C ILE A 3 5.23 -19.87 -10.95
N TYR A 4 3.91 -19.89 -11.11
CA TYR A 4 3.06 -18.76 -10.74
C TYR A 4 2.42 -19.05 -9.38
N LEU A 5 2.58 -18.12 -8.44
CA LEU A 5 1.96 -18.18 -7.12
C LEU A 5 0.72 -17.28 -7.12
N SER A 6 -0.47 -17.87 -7.04
CA SER A 6 -1.70 -17.13 -6.85
C SER A 6 -2.19 -17.27 -5.40
N LYS A 7 -2.21 -16.17 -4.64
CA LYS A 7 -2.87 -16.12 -3.33
C LYS A 7 -4.06 -15.17 -3.41
N LYS A 8 -5.26 -15.70 -3.16
CA LYS A 8 -6.48 -14.88 -3.08
C LYS A 8 -6.59 -14.29 -1.69
N ILE A 9 -6.63 -12.97 -1.61
CA ILE A 9 -6.88 -12.23 -0.37
C ILE A 9 -8.31 -11.69 -0.47
N ALA A 10 -9.17 -12.06 0.46
CA ALA A 10 -10.55 -11.58 0.48
C ALA A 10 -10.58 -10.10 0.88
N ILE A 11 -11.30 -9.31 0.11
CA ILE A 11 -11.61 -7.92 0.44
C ILE A 11 -12.97 -7.89 1.14
N PRO A 12 -13.11 -7.16 2.26
CA PRO A 12 -14.40 -7.01 2.93
C PRO A 12 -15.48 -6.49 1.99
N ASN A 13 -16.72 -6.92 2.20
CA ASN A 13 -17.93 -6.36 1.57
C ASN A 13 -17.94 -6.30 0.04
N ASN A 14 -17.08 -7.11 -0.63
CA ASN A 14 -16.95 -7.11 -2.09
C ASN A 14 -16.60 -5.72 -2.67
N ILE A 15 -15.88 -4.90 -1.90
CA ILE A 15 -15.48 -3.55 -2.29
C ILE A 15 -14.57 -3.61 -3.53
N HIS A 16 -14.82 -2.72 -4.48
CA HIS A 16 -14.03 -2.64 -5.70
C HIS A 16 -12.69 -1.96 -5.40
N LEU A 17 -11.59 -2.65 -5.71
CA LEU A 17 -10.26 -2.06 -5.65
C LEU A 17 -10.08 -1.09 -6.83
N LYS A 18 -9.47 0.07 -6.55
CA LYS A 18 -9.19 1.12 -7.53
C LYS A 18 -7.71 1.23 -7.84
N CYS A 19 -6.86 0.96 -6.85
CA CYS A 19 -5.42 1.10 -7.01
C CYS A 19 -4.69 0.03 -6.19
N VAL A 20 -3.48 -0.31 -6.65
CA VAL A 20 -2.56 -1.21 -5.97
C VAL A 20 -1.13 -0.73 -6.23
N SER A 21 -0.26 -0.85 -5.24
CA SER A 21 1.15 -0.50 -5.38
C SER A 21 2.03 -1.42 -4.52
N TRP A 22 3.21 -1.74 -5.02
CA TRP A 22 4.15 -2.67 -4.38
C TRP A 22 5.44 -1.93 -4.02
N ASN A 23 5.80 -1.97 -2.72
CA ASN A 23 7.14 -1.70 -2.22
C ASN A 23 7.94 -3.01 -2.25
N LYS A 24 8.90 -3.09 -3.17
CA LYS A 24 9.64 -4.33 -3.44
C LYS A 24 10.73 -4.56 -2.40
N ASP A 25 11.35 -3.49 -1.94
CA ASP A 25 12.47 -3.54 -1.00
C ASP A 25 12.06 -4.15 0.34
N GLN A 26 10.87 -3.80 0.82
CA GLN A 26 10.36 -4.25 2.12
C GLN A 26 9.27 -5.33 2.00
N GLY A 27 8.80 -5.64 0.78
CA GLY A 27 7.79 -6.66 0.52
C GLY A 27 6.36 -6.26 0.91
N PHE A 28 6.05 -4.95 0.93
CA PHE A 28 4.71 -4.45 1.23
C PHE A 28 3.85 -4.23 -0.02
N ILE A 29 2.61 -4.69 0.01
CA ILE A 29 1.59 -4.39 -0.99
C ILE A 29 0.54 -3.52 -0.34
N ALA A 30 0.24 -2.37 -0.93
CA ALA A 30 -0.87 -1.54 -0.54
C ALA A 30 -1.96 -1.60 -1.60
N CYS A 31 -3.23 -1.72 -1.18
CA CYS A 31 -4.39 -1.67 -2.05
C CYS A 31 -5.42 -0.67 -1.53
N GLY A 32 -5.93 0.15 -2.43
CA GLY A 32 -6.98 1.13 -2.18
C GLY A 32 -8.25 0.78 -2.96
N GLY A 33 -9.42 1.06 -2.39
CA GLY A 33 -10.71 0.77 -2.98
C GLY A 33 -11.78 1.82 -2.65
N ASP A 34 -13.03 1.49 -2.99
CA ASP A 34 -14.20 2.27 -2.61
C ASP A 34 -14.39 2.33 -1.08
N ASP A 35 -15.23 3.26 -0.61
CA ASP A 35 -15.60 3.44 0.80
C ASP A 35 -14.41 3.59 1.76
N GLY A 36 -13.34 4.25 1.31
CA GLY A 36 -12.16 4.51 2.14
C GLY A 36 -11.29 3.27 2.39
N LEU A 37 -11.54 2.15 1.70
CA LEU A 37 -10.76 0.95 1.86
C LEU A 37 -9.30 1.23 1.51
N LEU A 38 -8.42 1.10 2.51
CA LEU A 38 -6.98 1.06 2.35
C LEU A 38 -6.42 -0.08 3.18
N ARG A 39 -5.71 -1.01 2.55
CA ARG A 39 -5.02 -2.10 3.25
C ARG A 39 -3.55 -2.14 2.88
N VAL A 40 -2.73 -2.49 3.86
CA VAL A 40 -1.31 -2.80 3.69
C VAL A 40 -1.05 -4.24 4.11
N LEU A 41 -0.40 -4.97 3.22
CA LEU A 41 -0.08 -6.37 3.33
C LEU A 41 1.44 -6.52 3.30
N LYS A 42 2.01 -7.44 4.09
CA LYS A 42 3.42 -7.82 3.98
C LYS A 42 3.53 -9.29 3.63
N LEU A 43 4.27 -9.58 2.56
CA LEU A 43 4.60 -10.94 2.18
C LEU A 43 5.93 -11.34 2.82
N GLU A 44 5.98 -12.51 3.45
CA GLU A 44 7.27 -13.10 3.83
C GLU A 44 7.93 -13.69 2.58
N SER A 45 9.11 -13.18 2.23
CA SER A 45 10.01 -13.88 1.32
C SER A 45 10.70 -14.97 2.12
N GLN A 46 10.65 -16.22 1.64
CA GLN A 46 11.38 -17.31 2.26
C GLN A 46 12.85 -16.93 2.35
N THR A 47 13.40 -16.86 3.56
CA THR A 47 14.85 -16.82 3.76
C THR A 47 15.45 -18.13 3.26
N ASP A 48 16.71 -18.08 2.83
CA ASP A 48 17.39 -19.19 2.16
C ASP A 48 17.36 -20.54 2.92
N ASP A 49 17.14 -20.53 4.24
CA ASP A 49 17.02 -21.74 5.08
C ASP A 49 15.76 -22.59 4.79
N ALA A 50 14.69 -21.99 4.24
CA ALA A 50 13.46 -22.73 3.90
C ALA A 50 13.57 -23.51 2.58
N LYS A 51 14.59 -23.23 1.75
CA LYS A 51 14.84 -23.91 0.46
C LYS A 51 15.14 -25.41 0.60
N LEU A 52 15.47 -25.88 1.81
CA LEU A 52 15.82 -27.28 2.07
C LEU A 52 14.62 -28.24 2.11
N LYS A 53 13.39 -27.73 2.21
CA LYS A 53 12.18 -28.56 2.17
C LYS A 53 11.42 -28.24 0.90
N GLY A 54 11.64 -29.03 -0.16
CA GLY A 54 11.01 -28.93 -1.49
C GLY A 54 9.48 -29.10 -1.55
N LEU A 55 8.76 -28.57 -0.56
CA LEU A 55 7.32 -28.41 -0.53
C LEU A 55 7.05 -26.94 -0.83
N ALA A 56 6.13 -26.67 -1.76
CA ALA A 56 5.64 -25.32 -2.02
C ALA A 56 5.02 -24.76 -0.73
N ALA A 57 5.82 -24.06 0.07
CA ALA A 57 5.35 -23.49 1.31
C ALA A 57 4.39 -22.34 0.97
N PRO A 58 3.19 -22.31 1.56
CA PRO A 58 2.25 -21.22 1.32
C PRO A 58 2.93 -19.91 1.73
N SER A 59 2.97 -18.93 0.81
CA SER A 59 3.42 -17.58 1.16
C SER A 59 2.55 -17.06 2.28
N ASN A 60 3.07 -16.98 3.50
CA ASN A 60 2.32 -16.45 4.63
C ASN A 60 2.39 -14.92 4.61
N LEU A 61 1.28 -14.30 5.02
CA LEU A 61 1.22 -12.85 5.19
C LEU A 61 1.72 -12.55 6.59
N SER A 62 2.82 -11.81 6.73
CA SER A 62 3.30 -11.34 8.03
C SER A 62 2.55 -10.10 8.51
N MET A 63 1.88 -9.39 7.61
CA MET A 63 1.03 -8.26 7.95
C MET A 63 -0.20 -8.21 7.04
N ASN A 64 -1.33 -7.81 7.61
CA ASN A 64 -2.55 -7.48 6.89
C ASN A 64 -3.35 -6.43 7.69
N GLN A 65 -2.97 -5.16 7.56
CA GLN A 65 -3.52 -4.04 8.31
C GLN A 65 -4.46 -3.21 7.43
N THR A 66 -5.61 -2.80 7.99
CA THR A 66 -6.45 -1.74 7.41
C THR A 66 -5.97 -0.40 7.93
N LEU A 67 -5.83 0.60 7.06
CA LEU A 67 -5.49 1.97 7.44
C LEU A 67 -6.74 2.83 7.32
N GLU A 68 -7.16 3.43 8.43
CA GLU A 68 -8.39 4.22 8.53
C GLU A 68 -8.07 5.71 8.43
N GLY A 69 -8.89 6.48 7.71
CA GLY A 69 -8.72 7.93 7.59
C GLY A 69 -9.35 8.49 6.32
N HIS A 70 -9.38 7.69 5.26
CA HIS A 70 -10.11 8.01 4.03
C HIS A 70 -11.61 7.74 4.18
N SER A 71 -12.43 8.66 3.66
CA SER A 71 -13.89 8.51 3.58
C SER A 71 -14.39 8.38 2.14
N GLY A 72 -13.54 8.72 1.17
CA GLY A 72 -13.81 8.54 -0.26
C GLY A 72 -13.04 7.37 -0.84
N ALA A 73 -13.35 7.02 -2.10
CA ALA A 73 -12.60 6.00 -2.82
C ALA A 73 -11.11 6.37 -2.90
N VAL A 74 -10.22 5.47 -2.46
CA VAL A 74 -8.78 5.67 -2.50
C VAL A 74 -8.29 5.44 -3.93
N GLN A 75 -7.83 6.51 -4.58
CA GLN A 75 -7.53 6.51 -6.02
C GLN A 75 -6.04 6.35 -6.32
N VAL A 76 -5.17 6.81 -5.42
CA VAL A 76 -3.72 6.79 -5.62
C VAL A 76 -3.05 6.27 -4.36
N VAL A 77 -2.10 5.36 -4.56
CA VAL A 77 -1.26 4.77 -3.53
C VAL A 77 0.15 4.72 -4.10
N THR A 78 1.09 5.38 -3.44
CA THR A 78 2.48 5.47 -3.87
C THR A 78 3.44 5.25 -2.70
N TRP A 79 4.49 4.49 -2.96
CA TRP A 79 5.52 4.18 -1.97
C TRP A 79 6.70 5.12 -2.14
N ASN A 80 7.27 5.52 -1.01
CA ASN A 80 8.63 6.04 -0.94
C ASN A 80 9.47 4.96 -0.26
N GLU A 81 10.17 4.16 -1.07
CA GLU A 81 10.96 3.03 -0.57
C GLU A 81 12.15 3.52 0.27
N GLN A 82 12.78 4.63 -0.11
CA GLN A 82 13.93 5.22 0.57
C GLN A 82 13.63 5.72 1.98
N TYR A 83 12.47 6.36 2.18
CA TYR A 83 12.07 6.92 3.46
C TYR A 83 11.01 6.07 4.19
N GLU A 84 10.71 4.89 3.65
CA GLU A 84 9.75 3.93 4.22
C GLU A 84 8.37 4.54 4.47
N LYS A 85 7.91 5.38 3.52
CA LYS A 85 6.61 6.05 3.60
C LYS A 85 5.63 5.50 2.58
N LEU A 86 4.36 5.51 2.96
CA LEU A 86 3.26 5.32 2.02
C LEU A 86 2.50 6.63 1.89
N THR A 87 2.17 7.04 0.67
CA THR A 87 1.28 8.18 0.43
C THR A 87 0.04 7.73 -0.30
N THR A 88 -1.10 8.14 0.23
CA THR A 88 -2.41 7.78 -0.31
C THR A 88 -3.25 9.01 -0.53
N SER A 89 -4.16 8.95 -1.50
CA SER A 89 -5.16 9.98 -1.69
C SER A 89 -6.50 9.42 -2.12
N ASP A 90 -7.58 10.10 -1.71
CA ASP A 90 -8.94 9.74 -2.09
C ASP A 90 -9.58 10.71 -3.10
N GLN A 91 -10.78 10.34 -3.54
CA GLN A 91 -11.61 11.12 -4.46
C GLN A 91 -12.04 12.50 -3.93
N ASN A 92 -11.92 12.76 -2.63
CA ASN A 92 -12.24 14.05 -2.03
C ASN A 92 -11.01 14.97 -1.99
N GLY A 93 -9.84 14.45 -2.37
CA GLY A 93 -8.59 15.19 -2.36
C GLY A 93 -7.88 15.20 -1.00
N LEU A 94 -8.28 14.32 -0.08
CA LEU A 94 -7.53 14.05 1.14
C LEU A 94 -6.26 13.29 0.77
N ILE A 95 -5.11 13.76 1.26
CA ILE A 95 -3.83 13.08 1.11
C ILE A 95 -3.33 12.72 2.50
N ILE A 96 -2.94 11.47 2.71
CA ILE A 96 -2.33 10.99 3.95
C ILE A 96 -0.95 10.42 3.63
N VAL A 97 0.04 10.80 4.43
CA VAL A 97 1.35 10.14 4.46
C VAL A 97 1.39 9.26 5.70
N TRP A 98 1.75 8.01 5.49
CA TRP A 98 1.87 7.00 6.52
C TRP A 98 3.32 6.64 6.75
N MET A 99 3.63 6.29 8.00
CA MET A 99 4.93 5.76 8.41
C MET A 99 4.76 4.48 9.22
N LEU A 100 5.70 3.57 9.06
CA LEU A 100 5.77 2.37 9.88
C LEU A 100 6.58 2.68 11.15
N TYR A 101 5.98 2.49 12.31
CA TYR A 101 6.66 2.65 13.59
C TYR A 101 6.35 1.47 14.49
N LYS A 102 7.40 0.81 15.03
CA LYS A 102 7.25 -0.34 15.93
C LYS A 102 6.28 -1.43 15.42
N GLY A 103 6.28 -1.67 14.10
CA GLY A 103 5.48 -2.72 13.47
C GLY A 103 4.04 -2.35 13.14
N ALA A 104 3.61 -1.10 13.34
CA ALA A 104 2.29 -0.61 12.96
C ALA A 104 2.39 0.65 12.10
N TRP A 105 1.45 0.81 11.17
CA TRP A 105 1.33 2.00 10.33
C TRP A 105 0.58 3.11 11.05
N TYR A 106 1.10 4.33 10.95
CA TYR A 106 0.53 5.55 11.55
C TYR A 106 0.48 6.69 10.55
N GLU A 107 -0.47 7.60 10.75
CA GLU A 107 -0.55 8.87 10.04
C GLU A 107 0.58 9.80 10.48
N GLU A 108 1.46 10.16 9.55
CA GLU A 108 2.52 11.15 9.79
C GLU A 108 2.05 12.55 9.38
N MET A 109 1.34 12.66 8.26
CA MET A 109 0.91 13.95 7.72
C MET A 109 -0.43 13.81 7.01
N ILE A 110 -1.33 14.73 7.29
CA ILE A 110 -2.62 14.83 6.63
C ILE A 110 -2.68 16.18 5.88
N ASN A 111 -3.02 16.13 4.61
CA ASN A 111 -3.28 17.32 3.80
C ASN A 111 -4.70 17.23 3.25
N ASN A 112 -5.59 17.97 3.90
CA ASN A 112 -6.99 18.03 3.51
C ASN A 112 -7.31 19.44 3.00
N ARG A 113 -7.32 19.60 1.67
CA ARG A 113 -7.71 20.88 1.05
C ARG A 113 -9.11 20.87 0.45
N ASN A 114 -9.75 19.69 0.32
CA ASN A 114 -11.09 19.51 -0.28
C ASN A 114 -11.32 20.33 -1.57
N LYS A 115 -10.30 20.44 -2.42
CA LYS A 115 -10.30 21.39 -3.56
C LYS A 115 -10.18 20.74 -4.94
N SER A 116 -9.66 19.52 -5.02
CA SER A 116 -9.55 18.77 -6.28
C SER A 116 -9.15 17.32 -6.00
N VAL A 117 -9.42 16.46 -6.98
CA VAL A 117 -9.02 15.05 -6.99
C VAL A 117 -7.54 14.94 -7.37
N VAL A 118 -6.79 14.14 -6.62
CA VAL A 118 -5.41 13.83 -6.96
C VAL A 118 -5.40 12.67 -7.97
N ARG A 119 -4.89 12.93 -9.17
CA ARG A 119 -4.86 11.94 -10.26
C ARG A 119 -3.58 11.09 -10.28
N SER A 120 -2.47 11.65 -9.81
CA SER A 120 -1.18 10.96 -9.74
C SER A 120 -0.31 11.57 -8.65
N MET A 121 0.59 10.77 -8.10
CA MET A 121 1.61 11.19 -7.14
C MET A 121 2.89 10.41 -7.37
N SER A 122 4.02 11.11 -7.35
CA SER A 122 5.35 10.50 -7.39
C SER A 122 6.23 11.11 -6.31
N TRP A 123 7.10 10.28 -5.75
CA TRP A 123 8.20 10.73 -4.92
C TRP A 123 9.43 10.91 -5.80
N ASN A 124 10.20 11.97 -5.56
CA ASN A 124 11.53 12.07 -6.13
C ASN A 124 12.57 11.36 -5.24
N ALA A 125 13.75 11.08 -5.80
CA ALA A 125 14.84 10.35 -5.13
C ALA A 125 15.47 11.12 -3.95
N ASP A 126 15.09 12.38 -3.75
CA ASP A 126 15.54 13.19 -2.61
C ASP A 126 14.49 13.22 -1.48
N GLY A 127 13.37 12.50 -1.64
CA GLY A 127 12.29 12.46 -0.66
C GLY A 127 11.37 13.68 -0.66
N GLN A 128 11.49 14.56 -1.64
CA GLN A 128 10.53 15.64 -1.87
C GLN A 128 9.37 15.18 -2.76
N LYS A 129 8.18 15.71 -2.47
CA LYS A 129 6.92 15.31 -3.12
C LYS A 129 6.76 16.03 -4.45
N ASP A 130 6.75 15.29 -5.55
CA ASP A 130 6.33 15.83 -6.85
C ASP A 130 4.84 15.52 -7.06
N LEU A 131 4.01 16.52 -6.76
CA LEU A 131 2.56 16.42 -6.84
C LEU A 131 2.07 16.97 -8.19
N HIS A 132 1.94 16.12 -9.20
CA HIS A 132 1.30 16.49 -10.45
C HIS A 132 -0.23 16.50 -10.30
N ARG A 133 -0.80 17.71 -10.16
CA ARG A 133 -2.25 17.94 -10.26
C ARG A 133 -2.60 18.22 -11.72
N VAL A 134 -3.59 17.49 -12.25
CA VAL A 134 -4.31 17.85 -13.49
C VAL A 134 -5.61 18.49 -13.08
#